data_AF-A0A835F3L5-F1
#
_entry.id   AF-A0A835F3L5-F1
#
_cell.length_a   1.000
_cell.length_b   1.000
_cell.length_c   1.000
_cell.angle_alpha   90.00
_cell.angle_beta   90.00
_cell.angle_gamma   90.00
#
_symmetry.space_group_name_H-M   'P 1'
#
loop_
_entity.id
_entity.type
_entity.pdbx_description
1 polymer ?
#
loop_
_entity_poly.entity_id
_entity_poly.type
_entity_poly.pdbx_seq_one_letter_code
_entity_poly.pdbx_strand_id
1 'polypeptide(L)'
;MASTARLPTSSSLAIGSITARSRKSAMAGIVCVPSVSRSSHRTSVGLPMCRSSTAGAAGGGGRRMEDYNTAMKQMMRNPYEYHHDLGMNYAVIDDDLIVGSQPQKPEDIYHLKNEENVAYILCLQQDKDIEYWGIDFQAIVSSCKEVGIQHIRRPAVDFDPDSLRSQLPKAVSALEWAISQCKGRVYVHCTAGLGRAPAVAIAYMFWFENMDLNTAYKKLTSIRPCGPNKRAIRAATYDLAKTNDPRKEPFENLPEHAFEDIADWERKLIQNRVRALREA
;
A
#
# COMPACT_ATOMS: atom_id res chain seq x y z
N MET A 1 45.98 71.33 4.28
CA MET A 1 47.23 71.37 5.06
C MET A 1 47.38 70.04 5.78
N ALA A 2 48.50 69.34 5.52
CA ALA A 2 49.16 68.27 6.30
C ALA A 2 48.35 67.04 6.76
N SER A 3 48.91 65.83 6.87
CA SER A 3 50.10 65.17 6.33
C SER A 3 50.02 63.68 6.74
N THR A 4 50.81 62.87 6.06
CA THR A 4 50.94 61.41 5.96
C THR A 4 51.41 60.62 7.19
N ALA A 5 51.09 59.31 7.26
CA ALA A 5 52.02 58.17 7.47
C ALA A 5 51.26 56.81 7.43
N ARG A 6 51.45 55.95 6.42
CA ARG A 6 52.35 54.77 6.28
C ARG A 6 51.83 53.43 6.86
N LEU A 7 51.70 52.45 5.96
CA LEU A 7 51.68 50.96 6.08
C LEU A 7 53.06 50.41 6.55
N PRO A 8 53.29 49.10 6.92
CA PRO A 8 52.77 47.90 6.23
C PRO A 8 52.63 46.53 6.98
N THR A 9 52.16 45.53 6.21
CA THR A 9 52.49 44.07 6.14
C THR A 9 51.97 43.01 7.11
N SER A 10 51.12 42.14 6.53
CA SER A 10 51.08 40.66 6.49
C SER A 10 51.14 39.80 7.76
N SER A 11 50.15 38.90 7.90
CA SER A 11 50.40 37.45 7.95
C SER A 11 49.15 36.65 7.61
N SER A 12 49.36 35.68 6.74
CA SER A 12 48.41 34.67 6.22
C SER A 12 48.25 33.51 7.20
N LEU A 13 47.03 32.97 7.35
CA LEU A 13 46.84 31.56 7.69
C LEU A 13 45.54 31.06 7.04
N ALA A 14 45.69 30.05 6.19
CA ALA A 14 44.66 29.37 5.44
C ALA A 14 43.84 28.45 6.36
N ILE A 15 42.51 28.46 6.20
CA ILE A 15 41.61 27.48 6.81
C ILE A 15 41.47 26.33 5.83
N GLY A 16 42.06 25.19 6.20
CA GLY A 16 42.06 23.95 5.43
C GLY A 16 40.68 23.31 5.33
N SER A 17 40.44 22.75 4.15
CA SER A 17 39.31 21.94 3.76
C SER A 17 39.41 20.49 4.27
N ILE A 18 38.24 19.96 4.65
CA ILE A 18 37.70 18.62 4.41
C ILE A 18 38.69 17.43 4.51
N THR A 19 38.44 16.52 5.47
CA THR A 19 38.21 15.07 5.21
C THR A 19 38.04 14.32 6.53
N ALA A 20 36.82 13.84 6.83
CA ALA A 20 36.60 12.81 7.84
C ALA A 20 36.21 11.50 7.15
N ARG A 21 37.03 10.49 7.39
CA ARG A 21 36.98 9.13 6.85
C ARG A 21 35.74 8.34 7.32
N SER A 22 35.19 7.59 6.36
CA SER A 22 34.88 6.15 6.41
C SER A 22 34.51 5.52 7.76
N ARG A 23 33.28 5.01 7.84
CA ARG A 23 33.01 3.66 8.39
C ARG A 23 31.96 2.97 7.52
N LYS A 24 32.41 2.07 6.65
CA LYS A 24 31.58 1.02 6.05
C LYS A 24 31.45 -0.09 7.09
N SER A 25 30.23 -0.39 7.53
CA SER A 25 29.95 -1.62 8.28
C SER A 25 29.75 -2.76 7.29
N ALA A 26 30.65 -3.74 7.35
CA ALA A 26 30.48 -5.05 6.72
C ALA A 26 29.53 -5.89 7.58
N MET A 27 28.51 -6.47 6.96
CA MET A 27 27.73 -7.56 7.53
C MET A 27 28.08 -8.84 6.76
N ALA A 28 28.83 -9.72 7.42
CA ALA A 28 29.03 -11.10 7.02
C ALA A 28 27.87 -11.92 7.60
N GLY A 29 27.04 -12.47 6.72
CA GLY A 29 25.95 -13.38 7.06
C GLY A 29 26.20 -14.73 6.40
N ILE A 30 26.39 -15.73 7.24
CA ILE A 30 26.85 -17.09 6.96
C ILE A 30 25.81 -17.88 6.16
N VAL A 31 26.30 -18.56 5.13
CA VAL A 31 25.59 -19.59 4.35
C VAL A 31 25.33 -20.80 5.22
N CYS A 32 24.07 -21.21 5.36
CA CYS A 32 23.70 -22.49 5.96
C CYS A 32 22.75 -23.23 4.99
N VAL A 33 23.28 -24.25 4.33
CA VAL A 33 22.56 -25.15 3.42
C VAL A 33 22.23 -26.43 4.21
N PRO A 34 20.97 -26.90 4.26
CA PRO A 34 20.69 -28.26 4.68
C PRO A 34 20.61 -29.19 3.48
N SER A 35 21.45 -30.21 3.50
CA SER A 35 21.39 -31.41 2.65
C SER A 35 20.15 -32.24 2.95
N VAL A 36 19.33 -32.53 1.94
CA VAL A 36 18.22 -33.48 2.03
C VAL A 36 18.60 -34.79 1.33
N SER A 37 18.72 -35.85 2.12
CA SER A 37 18.92 -37.22 1.66
C SER A 37 17.59 -37.82 1.19
N ARG A 38 17.65 -38.55 0.08
CA ARG A 38 16.57 -39.40 -0.46
C ARG A 38 16.32 -40.58 0.47
N SER A 39 15.07 -40.81 0.86
CA SER A 39 14.57 -42.17 1.06
C SER A 39 13.13 -42.27 0.54
N SER A 40 12.88 -43.38 -0.15
CA SER A 40 11.67 -43.73 -0.87
C SER A 40 10.79 -44.56 0.03
N HIS A 41 9.56 -44.11 0.32
CA HIS A 41 8.50 -45.00 0.78
C HIS A 41 7.16 -44.62 0.16
N ARG A 42 6.68 -45.52 -0.71
CA ARG A 42 5.29 -45.66 -1.13
C ARG A 42 4.44 -45.96 0.11
N THR A 43 3.37 -45.22 0.32
CA THR A 43 2.20 -45.74 1.03
C THR A 43 0.91 -45.03 0.58
N SER A 44 0.02 -45.86 0.04
CA SER A 44 -1.43 -45.76 -0.11
C SER A 44 -2.15 -44.45 0.25
N VAL A 45 -2.90 -43.98 -0.75
CA VAL A 45 -4.07 -43.10 -0.63
C VAL A 45 -5.08 -43.72 0.35
N GLY A 46 -5.36 -43.01 1.44
CA GLY A 46 -6.43 -43.34 2.38
C GLY A 46 -7.08 -42.05 2.85
N LEU A 47 -8.32 -41.80 2.42
CA LEU A 47 -9.13 -40.73 2.97
C LEU A 47 -9.35 -40.98 4.47
N PRO A 48 -9.14 -40.00 5.37
CA PRO A 48 -9.63 -40.14 6.72
C PRO A 48 -11.13 -39.82 6.71
N MET A 49 -11.91 -40.90 6.85
CA MET A 49 -13.33 -40.90 7.17
C MET A 49 -13.59 -40.08 8.44
N CYS A 50 -14.53 -39.15 8.37
CA CYS A 50 -15.01 -38.38 9.52
C CYS A 50 -15.48 -39.32 10.64
N ARG A 51 -14.82 -39.25 11.80
CA ARG A 51 -15.35 -39.80 13.06
C ARG A 51 -16.00 -38.67 13.85
N SER A 52 -17.31 -38.61 13.82
CA SER A 52 -18.12 -37.82 14.75
C SER A 52 -18.37 -38.66 16.02
N SER A 53 -17.63 -38.36 17.08
CA SER A 53 -17.97 -38.78 18.44
C SER A 53 -18.89 -37.73 19.07
N THR A 54 -20.16 -38.09 19.25
CA THR A 54 -21.12 -37.32 20.04
C THR A 54 -20.89 -37.61 21.52
N ALA A 55 -20.34 -36.63 22.25
CA ALA A 55 -20.46 -36.52 23.70
C ALA A 55 -20.69 -35.05 24.05
N GLY A 56 -21.77 -34.77 24.76
CA GLY A 56 -22.34 -33.44 24.92
C GLY A 56 -21.58 -32.51 25.85
N ALA A 57 -21.80 -31.21 25.63
CA ALA A 57 -21.81 -30.18 26.68
C ALA A 57 -22.57 -28.96 26.16
N ALA A 58 -23.50 -28.47 26.98
CA ALA A 58 -24.38 -27.35 26.72
C ALA A 58 -23.62 -26.02 26.57
N GLY A 59 -24.15 -25.10 25.74
CA GLY A 59 -23.85 -23.67 25.81
C GLY A 59 -23.15 -23.00 24.62
N GLY A 60 -22.81 -23.71 23.53
CA GLY A 60 -21.98 -23.16 22.43
C GLY A 60 -22.56 -23.26 21.00
N GLY A 61 -23.80 -23.72 20.84
CA GLY A 61 -24.36 -24.07 19.53
C GLY A 61 -24.63 -22.88 18.59
N GLY A 62 -25.01 -21.72 19.13
CA GLY A 62 -25.34 -20.52 18.34
C GLY A 62 -24.15 -19.95 17.60
N ARG A 63 -23.06 -19.61 18.34
CA ARG A 63 -21.82 -19.07 17.73
C ARG A 63 -21.21 -20.00 16.70
N ARG A 64 -21.11 -21.30 17.00
CA ARG A 64 -20.53 -22.28 16.06
C ARG A 64 -21.33 -22.42 14.76
N MET A 65 -22.66 -22.27 14.85
CA MET A 65 -23.54 -22.28 13.68
C MET A 65 -23.45 -20.97 12.89
N GLU A 66 -23.34 -19.83 13.56
CA GLU A 66 -23.13 -18.51 12.95
C GLU A 66 -21.77 -18.44 12.23
N ASP A 67 -20.71 -18.94 12.86
CA ASP A 67 -19.36 -19.03 12.28
C ASP A 67 -19.37 -19.93 11.05
N TYR A 68 -20.04 -21.09 11.11
CA TYR A 68 -20.19 -22.00 9.97
C TYR A 68 -20.96 -21.37 8.82
N ASN A 69 -22.09 -20.72 9.11
CA ASN A 69 -22.92 -20.06 8.11
C ASN A 69 -22.18 -18.89 7.44
N THR A 70 -21.36 -18.17 8.22
CA THR A 70 -20.50 -17.09 7.73
C THR A 70 -19.42 -17.65 6.80
N ALA A 71 -18.71 -18.69 7.23
CA ALA A 71 -17.70 -19.35 6.42
C ALA A 71 -18.26 -19.94 5.11
N MET A 72 -19.44 -20.56 5.16
CA MET A 72 -20.11 -21.12 3.98
C MET A 72 -20.58 -20.02 3.01
N LYS A 73 -21.13 -18.91 3.51
CA LYS A 73 -21.43 -17.74 2.69
C LYS A 73 -20.18 -17.19 2.01
N GLN A 74 -19.05 -17.23 2.68
CA GLN A 74 -17.77 -16.74 2.17
C GLN A 74 -17.21 -17.65 1.06
N MET A 75 -17.36 -18.97 1.17
CA MET A 75 -16.87 -19.94 0.17
C MET A 75 -17.67 -19.99 -1.13
N MET A 76 -18.93 -19.56 -1.12
CA MET A 76 -19.86 -19.68 -2.25
C MET A 76 -19.98 -18.40 -3.09
N ARG A 77 -19.21 -17.35 -2.79
CA ARG A 77 -19.40 -16.01 -3.35
C ARG A 77 -18.32 -15.60 -4.34
N ASN A 78 -18.70 -14.69 -5.23
CA ASN A 78 -17.80 -14.08 -6.20
C ASN A 78 -16.76 -13.22 -5.46
N PRO A 79 -15.46 -13.53 -5.54
CA PRO A 79 -14.43 -12.76 -4.84
C PRO A 79 -14.27 -11.33 -5.37
N TYR A 80 -14.87 -11.03 -6.53
CA TYR A 80 -14.89 -9.70 -7.14
C TYR A 80 -16.10 -8.84 -6.75
N GLU A 81 -16.97 -9.32 -5.85
CA GLU A 81 -18.15 -8.59 -5.36
C GLU A 81 -17.98 -8.12 -3.92
N TYR A 82 -18.58 -6.97 -3.61
CA TYR A 82 -18.55 -6.42 -2.26
C TYR A 82 -19.72 -6.93 -1.42
N HIS A 83 -19.39 -7.55 -0.30
CA HIS A 83 -20.35 -8.06 0.67
C HIS A 83 -20.22 -7.32 1.99
N HIS A 84 -20.88 -6.16 2.07
CA HIS A 84 -20.84 -5.29 3.25
C HIS A 84 -21.36 -5.97 4.52
N ASP A 85 -22.31 -6.90 4.37
CA ASP A 85 -22.92 -7.68 5.45
C ASP A 85 -21.92 -8.55 6.22
N LEU A 86 -20.77 -8.86 5.63
CA LEU A 86 -19.72 -9.67 6.26
C LEU A 86 -18.70 -8.85 7.05
N GLY A 87 -18.89 -7.53 7.14
CA GLY A 87 -17.99 -6.63 7.84
C GLY A 87 -16.77 -6.20 7.02
N MET A 88 -15.83 -5.55 7.69
CA MET A 88 -14.56 -5.15 7.10
C MET A 88 -13.72 -6.38 6.74
N ASN A 89 -13.22 -6.43 5.50
CA ASN A 89 -12.30 -7.47 5.03
C ASN A 89 -11.08 -6.83 4.36
N TYR A 90 -9.95 -7.52 4.42
CA TYR A 90 -8.68 -7.01 3.90
C TYR A 90 -7.71 -8.16 3.59
N ALA A 91 -6.61 -7.81 2.92
CA ALA A 91 -5.48 -8.69 2.72
C ALA A 91 -4.17 -7.94 2.98
N VAL A 92 -3.23 -8.61 3.64
CA VAL A 92 -1.85 -8.13 3.79
C VAL A 92 -1.13 -8.37 2.47
N ILE A 93 -0.71 -7.29 1.81
CA ILE A 93 -0.07 -7.35 0.48
C ILE A 93 1.45 -7.37 0.63
N ASP A 94 1.97 -6.65 1.62
CA ASP A 94 3.37 -6.64 2.02
C ASP A 94 3.47 -6.40 3.55
N ASP A 95 4.67 -6.48 4.10
CA ASP A 95 4.93 -6.34 5.54
C ASP A 95 4.41 -5.02 6.13
N ASP A 96 4.39 -3.94 5.32
CA ASP A 96 3.96 -2.60 5.68
C ASP A 96 2.63 -2.15 5.03
N LEU A 97 2.02 -3.00 4.18
CA LEU A 97 0.90 -2.61 3.32
C LEU A 97 -0.27 -3.60 3.40
N ILE A 98 -1.43 -3.07 3.80
CA ILE A 98 -2.71 -3.78 3.81
C ILE A 98 -3.68 -3.08 2.86
N VAL A 99 -4.44 -3.88 2.09
CA VAL A 99 -5.52 -3.39 1.22
C VAL A 99 -6.84 -4.03 1.60
N GLY A 100 -7.86 -3.20 1.82
CA GLY A 100 -9.16 -3.70 2.27
C GLY A 100 -10.36 -2.80 1.98
N SER A 101 -11.51 -3.24 2.48
CA SER A 101 -12.76 -2.49 2.47
C SER A 101 -12.80 -1.44 3.57
N GLN A 102 -13.81 -0.57 3.54
CA GLN A 102 -14.01 0.43 4.60
C GLN A 102 -14.18 -0.22 5.98
N PRO A 103 -13.54 0.33 7.03
CA PRO A 103 -13.97 0.11 8.41
C PRO A 103 -15.42 0.57 8.56
N GLN A 104 -16.24 -0.22 9.25
CA GLN A 104 -17.67 0.05 9.41
C GLN A 104 -18.01 0.63 10.77
N LYS A 105 -17.22 0.28 11.79
CA LYS A 105 -17.43 0.68 13.19
C LYS A 105 -16.10 0.92 13.94
N PRO A 106 -16.09 1.67 15.05
CA PRO A 106 -14.91 1.90 15.89
C PRO A 106 -14.10 0.64 16.22
N GLU A 107 -14.77 -0.49 16.44
CA GLU A 107 -14.16 -1.78 16.76
C GLU A 107 -13.22 -2.26 15.66
N ASP A 108 -13.51 -1.92 14.41
CA ASP A 108 -12.66 -2.27 13.27
C ASP A 108 -11.32 -1.49 13.34
N ILE A 109 -11.31 -0.28 13.92
CA ILE A 109 -10.09 0.51 14.13
C ILE A 109 -9.23 -0.10 15.23
N TYR A 110 -9.85 -0.53 16.34
CA TYR A 110 -9.15 -1.26 17.40
C TYR A 110 -8.56 -2.57 16.88
N HIS A 111 -9.31 -3.30 16.05
CA HIS A 111 -8.85 -4.50 15.36
C HIS A 111 -7.60 -4.23 14.51
N LEU A 112 -7.65 -3.23 13.62
CA LEU A 112 -6.50 -2.86 12.79
C LEU A 112 -5.28 -2.44 13.63
N LYS A 113 -5.49 -1.75 14.75
CA LYS A 113 -4.40 -1.35 15.63
C LYS A 113 -3.74 -2.55 16.30
N ASN A 114 -4.55 -3.41 16.92
CA ASN A 114 -4.08 -4.44 17.84
C ASN A 114 -3.59 -5.69 17.11
N GLU A 115 -4.31 -6.13 16.08
CA GLU A 115 -4.03 -7.38 15.38
C GLU A 115 -3.05 -7.16 14.21
N GLU A 116 -3.12 -6.01 13.54
CA GLU A 116 -2.35 -5.75 12.32
C GLU A 116 -1.26 -4.69 12.48
N ASN A 117 -1.09 -4.13 13.68
CA ASN A 117 -0.14 -3.05 13.95
C ASN A 117 -0.26 -1.88 12.96
N VAL A 118 -1.50 -1.51 12.61
CA VAL A 118 -1.75 -0.37 11.72
C VAL A 118 -1.44 0.92 12.46
N ALA A 119 -0.68 1.79 11.80
CA ALA A 119 -0.36 3.15 12.28
C ALA A 119 -0.98 4.23 11.39
N TYR A 120 -1.35 3.88 10.16
CA TYR A 120 -1.90 4.81 9.17
C TYR A 120 -3.08 4.19 8.44
N ILE A 121 -4.14 4.98 8.25
CA ILE A 121 -5.27 4.62 7.39
C ILE A 121 -5.31 5.60 6.22
N LEU A 122 -5.30 5.10 4.99
CA LEU A 122 -5.48 5.88 3.77
C LEU A 122 -6.86 5.58 3.17
N CYS A 123 -7.79 6.53 3.34
CA CYS A 123 -9.15 6.47 2.85
C CYS A 123 -9.28 7.17 1.50
N LEU A 124 -9.75 6.43 0.48
CA LEU A 124 -9.96 6.92 -0.89
C LEU A 124 -11.42 7.27 -1.21
N GLN A 125 -12.30 7.23 -0.20
CA GLN A 125 -13.73 7.46 -0.37
C GLN A 125 -14.08 8.95 -0.46
N GLN A 126 -15.09 9.25 -1.29
CA GLN A 126 -15.80 10.52 -1.26
C GLN A 126 -16.86 10.51 -0.14
N ASP A 127 -17.32 11.69 0.27
CA ASP A 127 -18.35 11.81 1.31
C ASP A 127 -19.64 11.08 0.91
N LYS A 128 -20.04 11.17 -0.36
CA LYS A 128 -21.19 10.42 -0.90
C LYS A 128 -21.09 8.90 -0.72
N ASP A 129 -19.87 8.35 -0.74
CA ASP A 129 -19.67 6.90 -0.57
C ASP A 129 -19.92 6.53 0.90
N ILE A 130 -19.40 7.35 1.81
CA ILE A 130 -19.53 7.18 3.26
C ILE A 130 -21.00 7.31 3.67
N GLU A 131 -21.69 8.34 3.14
CA GLU A 131 -23.12 8.58 3.36
C GLU A 131 -23.97 7.41 2.86
N TYR A 132 -23.70 6.91 1.65
CA TYR A 132 -24.46 5.80 1.06
C TYR A 132 -24.43 4.54 1.93
N TRP A 133 -23.28 4.23 2.57
CA TRP A 133 -23.12 3.07 3.44
C TRP A 133 -23.48 3.35 4.90
N GLY A 134 -23.94 4.56 5.25
CA GLY A 134 -24.35 4.90 6.60
C GLY A 134 -23.22 4.82 7.64
N ILE A 135 -21.98 5.05 7.23
CA ILE A 135 -20.82 4.98 8.12
C ILE A 135 -20.78 6.22 9.02
N ASP A 136 -20.73 6.02 10.34
CA ASP A 136 -20.39 7.09 11.28
C ASP A 136 -18.90 7.42 11.19
N PHE A 137 -18.58 8.26 10.20
CA PHE A 137 -17.20 8.61 9.89
C PHE A 137 -16.52 9.41 11.00
N GLN A 138 -17.29 10.19 11.78
CA GLN A 138 -16.72 10.94 12.90
C GLN A 138 -16.31 10.01 14.04
N ALA A 139 -17.09 8.97 14.32
CA ALA A 139 -16.70 7.93 15.26
C ALA A 139 -15.42 7.22 14.80
N ILE A 140 -15.32 6.83 13.52
CA ILE A 140 -14.11 6.20 12.95
C ILE A 140 -12.87 7.07 13.13
N VAL A 141 -12.94 8.35 12.75
CA VAL A 141 -11.79 9.28 12.86
C VAL A 141 -11.44 9.54 14.33
N SER A 142 -12.43 9.60 15.22
CA SER A 142 -12.21 9.79 16.66
C SER A 142 -11.50 8.58 17.27
N SER A 143 -11.91 7.36 16.93
CA SER A 143 -11.23 6.14 17.37
C SER A 143 -9.80 6.05 16.83
N CYS A 144 -9.56 6.49 15.59
CA CYS A 144 -8.18 6.58 15.07
C CYS A 144 -7.30 7.48 15.94
N LYS A 145 -7.80 8.65 16.34
CA LYS A 145 -7.07 9.59 17.21
C LYS A 145 -6.79 8.98 18.59
N GLU A 146 -7.77 8.29 19.17
CA GLU A 146 -7.67 7.65 20.48
C GLU A 146 -6.51 6.63 20.53
N VAL A 147 -6.36 5.82 19.48
CA VAL A 147 -5.30 4.78 19.42
C VAL A 147 -4.03 5.23 18.71
N GLY A 148 -3.93 6.51 18.35
CA GLY A 148 -2.77 7.06 17.65
C GLY A 148 -2.58 6.56 16.22
N ILE A 149 -3.65 6.17 15.52
CA ILE A 149 -3.65 5.94 14.08
C ILE A 149 -3.85 7.27 13.35
N GLN A 150 -2.98 7.57 12.40
CA GLN A 150 -3.15 8.73 11.54
C GLN A 150 -4.06 8.41 10.35
N HIS A 151 -5.26 9.01 10.35
CA HIS A 151 -6.22 8.86 9.27
C HIS A 151 -6.01 9.94 8.18
N ILE A 152 -5.79 9.51 6.94
CA ILE A 152 -5.49 10.36 5.78
C ILE A 152 -6.57 10.15 4.72
N ARG A 153 -7.05 11.23 4.10
CA ARG A 153 -8.02 11.15 3.00
C ARG A 153 -7.40 11.62 1.69
N ARG A 154 -7.56 10.82 0.63
CA ARG A 154 -7.27 11.21 -0.77
C ARG A 154 -8.41 10.72 -1.67
N PRO A 155 -9.57 11.40 -1.68
CA PRO A 155 -10.78 10.91 -2.34
C PRO A 155 -10.62 10.75 -3.85
N ALA A 156 -11.14 9.65 -4.39
CA ALA A 156 -11.32 9.42 -5.83
C ALA A 156 -12.75 8.93 -6.09
N VAL A 157 -13.34 9.33 -7.22
CA VAL A 157 -14.71 8.95 -7.60
C VAL A 157 -14.76 7.45 -7.88
N ASP A 158 -15.76 6.76 -7.31
CA ASP A 158 -15.93 5.33 -7.56
C ASP A 158 -16.35 5.05 -9.00
N PHE A 159 -15.87 3.93 -9.56
CA PHE A 159 -16.10 3.53 -10.95
C PHE A 159 -15.69 4.56 -12.03
N ASP A 160 -14.80 5.50 -11.69
CA ASP A 160 -14.30 6.53 -12.61
C ASP A 160 -12.76 6.39 -12.79
N PRO A 161 -12.31 5.82 -13.92
CA PRO A 161 -10.89 5.66 -14.21
C PRO A 161 -10.11 6.98 -14.34
N ASP A 162 -10.76 8.06 -14.80
CA ASP A 162 -10.10 9.35 -15.00
C ASP A 162 -9.93 10.10 -13.68
N SER A 163 -10.92 10.00 -12.79
CA SER A 163 -10.78 10.43 -11.39
C SER A 163 -9.66 9.66 -10.68
N LEU A 164 -9.63 8.33 -10.84
CA LEU A 164 -8.56 7.50 -10.27
C LEU A 164 -7.19 7.91 -10.81
N ARG A 165 -7.03 8.03 -12.14
CA ARG A 165 -5.81 8.51 -12.81
C ARG A 165 -5.32 9.82 -12.19
N SER A 166 -6.22 10.79 -12.05
CA SER A 166 -5.90 12.13 -11.53
C SER A 166 -5.48 12.12 -10.05
N GLN A 167 -6.03 11.21 -9.24
CA GLN A 167 -5.77 11.15 -7.80
C GLN A 167 -4.59 10.24 -7.42
N LEU A 168 -4.22 9.29 -8.27
CA LEU A 168 -3.14 8.34 -8.02
C LEU A 168 -1.84 9.01 -7.52
N PRO A 169 -1.32 10.09 -8.12
CA PRO A 169 -0.11 10.73 -7.62
C PRO A 169 -0.20 11.20 -6.15
N LYS A 170 -1.32 11.82 -5.76
CA LYS A 170 -1.53 12.31 -4.39
C LYS A 170 -1.78 11.17 -3.39
N ALA A 171 -2.52 10.15 -3.81
CA ALA A 171 -2.78 8.96 -3.01
C ALA A 171 -1.50 8.16 -2.74
N VAL A 172 -0.69 7.90 -3.79
CA VAL A 172 0.59 7.20 -3.65
C VAL A 172 1.60 8.04 -2.85
N SER A 173 1.58 9.37 -2.99
CA SER A 173 2.40 10.26 -2.15
C SER A 173 2.10 10.10 -0.66
N ALA A 174 0.82 10.04 -0.29
CA ALA A 174 0.39 9.80 1.09
C ALA A 174 0.78 8.40 1.59
N LEU A 175 0.61 7.37 0.75
CA LEU A 175 0.99 6.00 1.07
C LEU A 175 2.51 5.87 1.29
N GLU A 176 3.31 6.31 0.33
CA GLU A 176 4.77 6.21 0.42
C GLU A 176 5.33 7.06 1.56
N TRP A 177 4.74 8.22 1.84
CA TRP A 177 5.07 8.99 3.03
C TRP A 177 4.79 8.19 4.31
N ALA A 178 3.59 7.63 4.46
CA ALA A 178 3.20 6.86 5.64
C ALA A 178 4.10 5.65 5.87
N ILE A 179 4.39 4.88 4.81
CA ILE A 179 5.36 3.76 4.85
C ILE A 179 6.73 4.25 5.31
N SER A 180 7.24 5.36 4.74
CA SER A 180 8.57 5.89 5.09
C SER A 180 8.72 6.35 6.55
N GLN A 181 7.61 6.49 7.30
CA GLN A 181 7.66 6.82 8.72
C GLN A 181 8.01 5.63 9.61
N CYS A 182 7.89 4.39 9.11
CA CYS A 182 8.22 3.15 9.83
C CYS A 182 7.55 3.03 11.21
N LYS A 183 6.32 3.52 11.38
CA LYS A 183 5.58 3.46 12.67
C LYS A 183 4.61 2.28 12.81
N GLY A 184 4.48 1.46 11.76
CA GLY A 184 3.51 0.39 11.65
C GLY A 184 3.01 0.26 10.20
N ARG A 185 1.99 -0.56 9.99
CA ARG A 185 1.43 -0.78 8.66
C ARG A 185 0.52 0.36 8.21
N VAL A 186 0.38 0.48 6.89
CA VAL A 186 -0.60 1.36 6.24
C VAL A 186 -1.78 0.53 5.73
N TYR A 187 -2.98 0.87 6.19
CA TYR A 187 -4.23 0.30 5.72
C TYR A 187 -4.84 1.18 4.64
N VAL A 188 -4.77 0.74 3.38
CA VAL A 188 -5.32 1.45 2.23
C VAL A 188 -6.70 0.90 1.92
N HIS A 189 -7.72 1.76 1.93
CA HIS A 189 -9.08 1.34 1.61
C HIS A 189 -9.84 2.33 0.72
N CYS A 190 -10.84 1.78 0.04
CA CYS A 190 -11.96 2.52 -0.51
C CYS A 190 -13.24 1.95 0.11
N THR A 191 -14.34 1.87 -0.62
CA THR A 191 -15.55 1.19 -0.15
C THR A 191 -15.30 -0.32 -0.02
N ALA A 192 -15.01 -0.98 -1.14
CA ALA A 192 -14.89 -2.44 -1.20
C ALA A 192 -13.45 -2.97 -1.13
N GLY A 193 -12.46 -2.10 -1.38
CA GLY A 193 -11.08 -2.54 -1.57
C GLY A 193 -10.86 -3.36 -2.85
N LEU A 194 -11.65 -3.11 -3.90
CA LEU A 194 -11.61 -3.89 -5.16
C LEU A 194 -11.21 -3.07 -6.40
N GLY A 195 -11.21 -1.73 -6.31
CA GLY A 195 -10.91 -0.83 -7.42
C GLY A 195 -9.85 0.20 -7.05
N ARG A 196 -10.26 1.29 -6.39
CA ARG A 196 -9.41 2.44 -6.04
C ARG A 196 -8.22 2.07 -5.15
N ALA A 197 -8.45 1.37 -4.03
CA ALA A 197 -7.38 1.01 -3.09
C ALA A 197 -6.34 0.04 -3.67
N PRO A 198 -6.73 -1.07 -4.33
CA PRO A 198 -5.79 -1.89 -5.07
C PRO A 198 -4.98 -1.13 -6.12
N ALA A 199 -5.59 -0.18 -6.84
CA ALA A 199 -4.87 0.60 -7.83
C ALA A 199 -3.78 1.51 -7.22
N VAL A 200 -4.04 2.11 -6.04
CA VAL A 200 -3.04 2.90 -5.30
C VAL A 200 -1.89 2.01 -4.84
N ALA A 201 -2.19 0.83 -4.28
CA ALA A 201 -1.17 -0.13 -3.85
C ALA A 201 -0.32 -0.64 -5.03
N ILE A 202 -0.94 -0.99 -6.16
CA ILE A 202 -0.22 -1.41 -7.37
C ILE A 202 0.66 -0.29 -7.90
N ALA A 203 0.16 0.95 -7.96
CA ALA A 203 0.95 2.09 -8.40
C ALA A 203 2.14 2.36 -7.46
N TYR A 204 1.97 2.21 -6.15
CA TYR A 204 3.05 2.30 -5.18
C TYR A 204 4.15 1.26 -5.45
N MET A 205 3.80 -0.02 -5.53
CA MET A 205 4.78 -1.09 -5.82
C MET A 205 5.45 -0.86 -7.18
N PHE A 206 4.66 -0.47 -8.19
CA PHE A 206 5.18 -0.15 -9.52
C PHE A 206 6.16 1.02 -9.48
N TRP A 207 5.94 2.08 -8.72
CA TRP A 207 6.80 3.27 -8.74
C TRP A 207 7.96 3.22 -7.74
N PHE A 208 7.79 2.54 -6.60
CA PHE A 208 8.72 2.58 -5.46
C PHE A 208 9.39 1.25 -5.11
N GLU A 209 8.84 0.10 -5.51
CA GLU A 209 9.40 -1.23 -5.18
C GLU A 209 10.13 -1.92 -6.34
N ASN A 210 10.55 -1.15 -7.35
CA ASN A 210 11.34 -1.66 -8.48
C ASN A 210 10.67 -2.81 -9.27
N MET A 211 9.34 -2.80 -9.37
CA MET A 211 8.57 -3.71 -10.22
C MET A 211 8.21 -3.03 -11.53
N ASP A 212 7.88 -3.83 -12.56
CA ASP A 212 7.06 -3.39 -13.68
C ASP A 212 5.56 -3.45 -13.31
N LEU A 213 4.70 -2.83 -14.11
CA LEU A 213 3.26 -2.74 -13.82
C LEU A 213 2.58 -4.11 -13.81
N ASN A 214 2.96 -5.04 -14.69
CA ASN A 214 2.38 -6.37 -14.75
C ASN A 214 2.72 -7.18 -13.51
N THR A 215 3.96 -7.10 -13.04
CA THR A 215 4.44 -7.77 -11.84
C THR A 215 3.74 -7.23 -10.59
N ALA A 216 3.65 -5.91 -10.43
CA ALA A 216 2.93 -5.30 -9.31
C ALA A 216 1.42 -5.65 -9.31
N TYR A 217 0.79 -5.63 -10.49
CA TYR A 217 -0.62 -5.99 -10.65
C TYR A 217 -0.88 -7.45 -10.27
N LYS A 218 -0.06 -8.37 -10.76
CA LYS A 218 -0.16 -9.81 -10.47
C LYS A 218 0.10 -10.09 -8.98
N LYS A 219 1.12 -9.48 -8.38
CA LYS A 219 1.42 -9.61 -6.94
C LYS A 219 0.16 -9.33 -6.11
N LEU A 220 -0.45 -8.15 -6.28
CA LEU A 220 -1.66 -7.80 -5.52
C LEU A 220 -2.83 -8.73 -5.83
N THR A 221 -3.17 -8.89 -7.12
CA THR A 221 -4.40 -9.61 -7.51
C THR A 221 -4.36 -11.11 -7.26
N SER A 222 -3.16 -11.69 -7.11
CA SER A 222 -2.98 -13.08 -6.66
C SER A 222 -3.27 -13.28 -5.17
N ILE A 223 -3.08 -12.24 -4.35
CA ILE A 223 -3.34 -12.25 -2.91
C ILE A 223 -4.78 -11.83 -2.62
N ARG A 224 -5.23 -10.76 -3.27
CA ARG A 224 -6.59 -10.22 -3.17
C ARG A 224 -7.22 -10.18 -4.55
N PRO A 225 -8.04 -11.18 -4.94
CA PRO A 225 -8.69 -11.17 -6.24
C PRO A 225 -9.60 -9.94 -6.39
N CYS A 226 -9.25 -9.06 -7.33
CA CYS A 226 -9.98 -7.82 -7.61
C CYS A 226 -9.65 -7.30 -9.02
N GLY A 227 -10.37 -6.28 -9.49
CA GLY A 227 -10.23 -5.73 -10.84
C GLY A 227 -9.89 -4.23 -10.88
N PRO A 228 -8.74 -3.78 -10.33
CA PRO A 228 -8.34 -2.38 -10.44
C PRO A 228 -8.08 -1.98 -11.89
N ASN A 229 -8.40 -0.73 -12.24
CA ASN A 229 -8.24 -0.22 -13.58
C ASN A 229 -6.75 -0.02 -13.92
N LYS A 230 -6.16 -0.99 -14.62
CA LYS A 230 -4.75 -0.97 -15.01
C LYS A 230 -4.40 0.20 -15.93
N ARG A 231 -5.32 0.58 -16.82
CA ARG A 231 -5.16 1.72 -17.75
C ARG A 231 -4.99 3.03 -16.98
N ALA A 232 -5.71 3.25 -15.88
CA ALA A 232 -5.58 4.45 -15.05
C ALA A 232 -4.18 4.57 -14.42
N ILE A 233 -3.60 3.44 -13.98
CA ILE A 233 -2.23 3.40 -13.42
C ILE A 233 -1.20 3.72 -14.51
N ARG A 234 -1.35 3.10 -15.68
CA ARG A 234 -0.50 3.35 -16.87
C ARG A 234 -0.57 4.82 -17.29
N ALA A 235 -1.77 5.39 -17.31
CA ALA A 235 -2.03 6.78 -17.68
C ALA A 235 -1.44 7.78 -16.68
N ALA A 236 -1.57 7.51 -15.37
CA ALA A 236 -0.94 8.34 -14.33
C ALA A 236 0.59 8.26 -14.38
N THR A 237 1.14 7.09 -14.74
CA THR A 237 2.58 6.91 -14.98
C THR A 237 3.05 7.77 -16.15
N TYR A 238 2.31 7.74 -17.27
CA TYR A 238 2.54 8.64 -18.41
C TYR A 238 2.50 10.12 -17.99
N ASP A 239 1.48 10.52 -17.22
CA ASP A 239 1.32 11.91 -16.78
C ASP A 239 2.52 12.38 -15.96
N LEU A 240 3.00 11.53 -15.05
CA LEU A 240 4.15 11.77 -14.19
C LEU A 240 5.49 11.64 -14.91
N ALA A 241 5.61 10.91 -16.00
CA ALA A 241 6.84 10.82 -16.78
C ALA A 241 6.95 11.98 -17.79
N LYS A 242 5.84 12.36 -18.43
CA LYS A 242 5.81 13.29 -19.57
C LYS A 242 5.23 14.67 -19.27
N THR A 243 5.03 15.06 -18.00
CA THR A 243 4.36 16.32 -17.60
C THR A 243 4.87 17.56 -18.35
N ASN A 244 6.18 17.65 -18.63
CA ASN A 244 6.84 18.84 -19.21
C ASN A 244 7.40 18.57 -20.62
N ASP A 245 6.97 17.52 -21.30
CA ASP A 245 7.43 17.23 -22.65
C ASP A 245 6.51 17.95 -23.67
N PRO A 246 7.00 19.00 -24.37
CA PRO A 246 6.20 19.73 -25.34
C PRO A 246 5.86 18.92 -26.60
N ARG A 247 6.48 17.75 -26.78
CA ARG A 247 6.26 16.85 -27.93
C ARG A 247 5.47 15.60 -27.54
N LYS A 248 4.90 15.54 -26.34
CA LYS A 248 4.15 14.36 -25.90
C LYS A 248 2.91 14.17 -26.77
N GLU A 249 2.77 12.98 -27.34
CA GLU A 249 1.52 12.55 -27.96
C GLU A 249 0.48 12.20 -26.90
N PRO A 250 -0.84 12.38 -27.16
CA PRO A 250 -1.89 11.99 -26.23
C PRO A 250 -1.77 10.53 -25.80
N PHE A 251 -2.03 10.24 -24.53
CA PHE A 251 -1.91 8.88 -23.98
C PHE A 251 -2.79 7.87 -24.71
N GLU A 252 -3.94 8.33 -25.21
CA GLU A 252 -4.94 7.54 -25.94
C GLU A 252 -4.40 7.02 -27.28
N ASN A 253 -3.37 7.65 -27.83
CA ASN A 253 -2.74 7.25 -29.09
C ASN A 253 -1.60 6.26 -28.90
N LEU A 254 -1.16 6.03 -27.66
CA LEU A 254 -0.07 5.14 -27.33
C LEU A 254 -0.52 3.67 -27.36
N PRO A 255 0.37 2.72 -27.73
CA PRO A 255 0.06 1.30 -27.68
C PRO A 255 -0.22 0.85 -26.24
N GLU A 256 -0.97 -0.26 -26.09
CA GLU A 256 -1.42 -0.75 -24.78
C GLU A 256 -0.28 -1.04 -23.80
N HIS A 257 0.88 -1.45 -24.30
CA HIS A 257 2.07 -1.78 -23.51
C HIS A 257 2.91 -0.54 -23.10
N ALA A 258 2.64 0.65 -23.64
CA ALA A 258 3.42 1.84 -23.31
C ALA A 258 3.24 2.19 -21.82
N PHE A 259 4.34 2.42 -21.10
CA PHE A 259 4.36 2.67 -19.65
C PHE A 259 3.89 1.49 -18.77
N GLU A 260 3.89 0.26 -19.30
CA GLU A 260 3.83 -0.93 -18.43
C GLU A 260 5.18 -1.22 -17.74
N ASP A 261 6.26 -0.68 -18.27
CA ASP A 261 7.56 -0.58 -17.60
C ASP A 261 8.14 0.83 -17.84
N ILE A 262 9.09 1.23 -17.02
CA ILE A 262 9.71 2.56 -17.03
C ILE A 262 11.21 2.45 -16.82
N ALA A 263 11.97 3.26 -17.55
CA ALA A 263 13.43 3.31 -17.36
C ALA A 263 13.78 3.85 -15.96
N ASP A 264 14.98 3.54 -15.46
CA ASP A 264 15.44 3.97 -14.13
C ASP A 264 15.36 5.49 -13.92
N TRP A 265 15.64 6.28 -14.97
CA TRP A 265 15.56 7.74 -14.90
C TRP A 265 14.12 8.24 -14.83
N GLU A 266 13.17 7.57 -15.50
CA GLU A 266 11.74 7.88 -15.44
C GLU A 266 11.19 7.51 -14.06
N ARG A 267 11.58 6.35 -13.53
CA ARG A 267 11.26 5.92 -12.17
C ARG A 267 11.73 6.94 -11.14
N LYS A 268 12.99 7.38 -11.23
CA LYS A 268 13.53 8.42 -10.33
C LYS A 268 12.78 9.76 -10.46
N LEU A 269 12.42 10.16 -11.69
CA LEU A 269 11.62 11.36 -11.95
C LEU A 269 10.22 11.26 -11.32
N ILE A 270 9.54 10.13 -11.51
CA ILE A 270 8.22 9.84 -10.93
C ILE A 270 8.29 9.90 -9.41
N GLN A 271 9.26 9.21 -8.79
CA GLN A 271 9.43 9.21 -7.34
C GLN A 271 9.63 10.63 -6.78
N ASN A 272 10.46 11.45 -7.43
CA ASN A 272 10.67 12.84 -7.03
C ASN A 272 9.39 13.68 -7.13
N ARG A 273 8.64 13.53 -8.22
CA ARG A 273 7.37 14.24 -8.42
C ARG A 273 6.31 13.83 -7.39
N VAL A 274 6.19 12.52 -7.13
CA VAL A 274 5.25 12.00 -6.12
C VAL A 274 5.62 12.48 -4.72
N ARG A 275 6.91 12.46 -4.35
CA ARG A 275 7.37 12.99 -3.05
C ARG A 275 7.14 14.49 -2.88
N ALA A 276 7.25 15.26 -3.96
CA ALA A 276 6.96 16.70 -3.93
C ALA A 276 5.48 17.02 -3.61
N LEU A 277 4.57 16.05 -3.77
CA LEU A 277 3.15 16.21 -3.41
C LEU A 277 2.87 16.03 -1.91
N ARG A 278 3.86 15.68 -1.09
CA ARG A 278 3.68 15.53 0.37
C ARG A 278 3.31 16.84 1.06
N GLU A 279 3.72 17.97 0.49
CA GLU A 279 3.51 19.32 1.01
C GLU A 279 2.21 19.98 0.46
N ALA A 280 1.42 19.24 -0.34
CA ALA A 280 0.25 19.72 -1.08
C ALA A 280 -1.06 18.97 -0.74
#